data_AF-A0A815H708-F1
#
_entry.id   AF-A0A815H708-F1
#
_cell.length_a   1.000
_cell.length_b   1.000
_cell.length_c   1.000
_cell.angle_alpha   90.00
_cell.angle_beta   90.00
_cell.angle_gamma   90.00
#
_symmetry.space_group_name_H-M   'P 1'
#
loop_
_entity.id
_entity.type
_entity.pdbx_description
1 polymer ?
#
loop_
_entity_poly.entity_id
_entity_poly.type
_entity_poly.pdbx_seq_one_letter_code
_entity_poly.pdbx_strand_id
1 'polypeptide(L)'
;MASAVSPQTPNAAQNLDKNELYSIGPGFWNVRGSFKILKVLDIETQMSIIKRRNGRFLVIDTVEMTDRLRQEIDQLTNNGEKIEAVIATHPFHTLSIP
;
A
#
# COMPACT_ATOMS: atom_id res chain seq x y z
N MET A 1 31.46 5.79 -34.86
CA MET A 1 30.62 4.58 -34.69
C MET A 1 30.03 4.63 -33.28
N ALA A 2 28.93 5.36 -33.07
CA ALA A 2 28.22 5.38 -31.79
C ALA A 2 26.94 4.57 -31.97
N SER A 3 26.85 3.40 -31.33
CA SER A 3 25.66 2.56 -31.37
C SER A 3 24.50 3.29 -30.68
N ALA A 4 23.45 3.58 -31.44
CA ALA A 4 22.19 4.06 -30.90
C ALA A 4 21.52 2.93 -30.09
N VAL A 5 21.40 3.13 -28.78
CA VAL A 5 20.54 2.31 -27.93
C VAL A 5 19.09 2.68 -28.29
N SER A 6 18.37 1.71 -28.83
CA SER A 6 16.95 1.85 -29.19
C SER A 6 16.12 2.13 -27.92
N PRO A 7 15.17 3.07 -27.93
CA PRO A 7 14.27 3.27 -26.80
C PRO A 7 13.41 2.01 -26.65
N GLN A 8 13.66 1.24 -25.60
CA GLN A 8 12.79 0.12 -25.25
C GLN A 8 11.40 0.69 -24.92
N THR A 9 10.41 0.29 -25.71
CA THR A 9 9.01 0.60 -25.48
C THR A 9 8.64 0.13 -24.07
N PRO A 10 8.11 0.99 -23.20
CA PRO A 10 7.69 0.57 -21.86
C PRO A 10 6.65 -0.53 -22.03
N ASN A 11 6.98 -1.71 -21.49
CA ASN A 11 6.14 -2.89 -21.58
C ASN A 11 4.76 -2.55 -20.99
N ALA A 12 3.69 -2.81 -21.73
CA ALA A 12 2.32 -2.37 -21.43
C ALA A 12 1.73 -2.90 -20.10
N ALA A 13 2.50 -3.68 -19.33
CA ALA A 13 2.18 -4.14 -17.98
C ALA A 13 2.69 -3.22 -16.84
N GLN A 14 3.44 -2.15 -17.13
CA GLN A 14 4.08 -1.30 -16.11
C GLN A 14 3.22 -0.12 -15.60
N ASN A 15 1.93 -0.03 -15.97
CA ASN A 15 1.04 1.03 -15.48
C ASN A 15 -0.40 0.52 -15.35
N LEU A 16 -0.65 -0.37 -14.40
CA LEU A 16 -1.99 -0.58 -13.88
C LEU A 16 -2.05 0.14 -12.53
N ASP A 17 -2.63 1.33 -12.55
CA ASP A 17 -2.94 2.24 -11.43
C ASP A 17 -1.87 2.41 -10.35
N LYS A 18 -1.07 3.48 -10.48
CA LYS A 18 0.02 3.85 -9.54
C LYS A 18 -0.42 4.16 -8.09
N ASN A 19 -1.71 4.07 -7.75
CA ASN A 19 -2.18 4.33 -6.38
C ASN A 19 -2.35 3.01 -5.65
N GLU A 20 -1.60 2.82 -4.56
CA GLU A 20 -1.80 1.65 -3.68
C GLU A 20 -2.95 1.89 -2.70
N LEU A 21 -3.36 3.15 -2.47
CA LEU A 21 -4.43 3.56 -1.57
C LEU A 21 -5.69 4.00 -2.34
N TYR A 22 -6.79 3.28 -2.13
CA TYR A 22 -8.07 3.50 -2.80
C TYR A 22 -9.13 3.93 -1.80
N SER A 23 -9.75 5.09 -2.01
CA SER A 23 -10.96 5.47 -1.26
C SER A 23 -12.13 4.61 -1.73
N ILE A 24 -12.73 3.84 -0.82
CA ILE A 24 -13.89 2.98 -1.12
C ILE A 24 -15.18 3.49 -0.46
N GLY A 25 -15.08 4.57 0.32
CA GLY A 25 -16.21 5.23 0.96
C GLY A 25 -15.76 6.37 1.88
N PRO A 26 -16.70 7.15 2.44
CA PRO A 26 -16.36 8.24 3.35
C PRO A 26 -15.57 7.73 4.57
N GLY A 27 -14.31 8.14 4.68
CA GLY A 27 -13.44 7.73 5.78
C GLY A 27 -12.97 6.28 5.69
N PHE A 28 -13.09 5.61 4.54
CA PHE A 28 -12.63 4.24 4.35
C PHE A 28 -11.71 4.16 3.13
N TRP A 29 -10.48 3.71 3.36
CA TRP A 29 -9.54 3.39 2.30
C TRP A 29 -9.12 1.92 2.35
N ASN A 30 -8.98 1.32 1.17
CA ASN A 30 -8.38 0.01 0.99
C ASN A 30 -7.01 0.19 0.33
N VAL A 31 -6.00 -0.46 0.88
CA VAL A 31 -4.66 -0.53 0.34
C VAL A 31 -4.50 -1.86 -0.37
N ARG A 32 -3.95 -1.83 -1.59
CA ARG A 32 -3.60 -3.01 -2.37
C ARG A 32 -2.10 -2.99 -2.63
N GLY A 33 -1.38 -3.86 -1.93
CA GLY A 33 0.06 -4.01 -2.00
C GLY A 33 0.46 -5.27 -2.75
N SER A 34 1.74 -5.34 -3.11
CA SER A 34 2.37 -6.53 -3.71
C SER A 34 2.82 -7.51 -2.62
N PHE A 35 2.60 -8.81 -2.82
CA PHE A 35 3.18 -9.85 -1.97
C PHE A 35 3.71 -10.98 -2.85
N LYS A 36 5.04 -11.07 -2.94
CA LYS A 36 5.70 -11.99 -3.89
C LYS A 36 6.17 -13.27 -3.22
N ILE A 37 5.61 -14.38 -3.66
CA ILE A 37 6.11 -15.72 -3.36
C ILE A 37 7.28 -16.04 -4.28
N LEU A 38 8.41 -16.45 -3.69
CA LEU A 38 9.65 -16.80 -4.40
C LEU A 38 10.13 -15.73 -5.39
N LYS A 39 9.75 -14.45 -5.17
CA LYS A 39 10.03 -13.29 -6.05
C LYS A 39 9.44 -13.37 -7.46
N VAL A 40 8.68 -14.42 -7.79
CA VAL A 40 8.19 -14.69 -9.15
C VAL A 40 6.68 -14.59 -9.28
N LEU A 41 5.93 -14.92 -8.22
CA LEU A 41 4.48 -14.90 -8.23
C LEU A 41 3.98 -13.85 -7.23
N ASP A 42 3.37 -12.79 -7.74
CA ASP A 42 2.68 -11.80 -6.93
C ASP A 42 1.25 -12.27 -6.66
N ILE A 43 0.90 -12.43 -5.39
CA ILE A 43 -0.45 -12.81 -4.97
C ILE A 43 -1.24 -11.64 -4.37
N GLU A 44 -0.64 -10.44 -4.39
CA GLU A 44 -1.17 -9.23 -3.74
C GLU A 44 -1.40 -9.40 -2.23
N THR A 45 -1.59 -8.29 -1.55
CA THR A 45 -1.97 -8.23 -0.14
C THR A 45 -2.81 -6.99 0.12
N GLN A 46 -3.66 -7.01 1.14
CA GLN A 46 -4.61 -5.94 1.40
C GLN A 46 -4.53 -5.45 2.83
N MET A 47 -4.73 -4.15 3.00
CA MET A 47 -4.89 -3.50 4.30
C MET A 47 -6.04 -2.50 4.20
N SER A 48 -6.72 -2.23 5.30
CA SER A 48 -7.78 -1.22 5.35
C SER A 48 -7.46 -0.14 6.36
N ILE A 49 -7.74 1.11 6.00
CA ILE A 49 -7.58 2.28 6.86
C ILE A 49 -8.95 2.91 7.05
N ILE A 50 -9.38 3.06 8.29
CA ILE A 50 -10.73 3.51 8.63
C ILE A 50 -10.63 4.73 9.56
N LYS A 51 -11.12 5.88 9.11
CA LYS A 51 -11.27 7.08 9.94
C LYS A 51 -12.55 6.98 10.77
N ARG A 52 -12.38 6.94 12.09
CA ARG A 52 -13.47 6.92 13.06
C ARG A 52 -14.04 8.33 13.27
N ARG A 53 -15.25 8.40 13.83
CA ARG A 53 -15.94 9.69 14.13
C ARG A 53 -15.15 10.61 15.06
N ASN A 54 -14.29 10.05 15.93
CA ASN A 54 -13.41 10.80 16.82
C ASN A 54 -12.16 11.39 16.10
N GLY A 55 -12.06 11.22 14.77
CA GLY A 55 -10.94 11.72 13.96
C GLY A 55 -9.68 10.84 14.01
N ARG A 56 -9.69 9.73 14.77
CA ARG A 56 -8.62 8.74 14.81
C ARG A 56 -8.81 7.65 13.76
N PHE A 57 -7.76 6.85 13.55
CA PHE A 57 -7.72 5.81 12.52
C PHE A 57 -7.59 4.42 13.14
N LEU A 58 -8.35 3.47 12.59
CA LEU A 58 -8.16 2.03 12.80
C LEU A 58 -7.53 1.47 11.52
N VAL A 59 -6.44 0.73 11.68
CA VAL A 59 -5.82 -0.04 10.60
C VAL A 59 -6.15 -1.51 10.78
N ILE A 60 -6.63 -2.15 9.72
CA ILE A 60 -6.88 -3.59 9.68
C ILE A 60 -5.93 -4.19 8.67
N ASP A 61 -5.21 -5.20 9.11
CA ASP A 61 -4.13 -5.87 8.43
C ASP A 61 -2.87 -5.03 8.20
N THR A 62 -1.83 -5.66 7.65
CA THR A 62 -0.59 -4.98 7.27
C THR A 62 -0.15 -5.38 5.86
N VAL A 63 0.49 -4.44 5.16
CA VAL A 63 1.16 -4.68 3.88
C VAL A 63 2.57 -4.11 3.95
N GLU A 64 3.48 -4.66 3.15
CA GLU A 64 4.74 -3.96 2.88
C GLU A 64 4.42 -2.67 2.11
N MET A 65 4.96 -1.54 2.58
CA MET A 65 4.64 -0.23 2.04
C MET A 65 5.78 0.28 1.16
N THR A 66 5.46 0.77 -0.03
CA THR A 66 6.38 1.62 -0.78
C THR A 66 6.55 2.97 -0.08
N ASP A 67 7.62 3.70 -0.41
CA ASP A 67 7.83 5.06 0.10
C ASP A 67 6.65 5.99 -0.22
N ARG A 68 6.03 5.79 -1.38
CA ARG A 68 4.86 6.56 -1.80
C ARG A 68 3.66 6.27 -0.91
N LEU A 69 3.31 5.00 -0.72
CA LEU A 69 2.20 4.60 0.15
C LEU A 69 2.41 5.08 1.59
N ARG A 70 3.64 4.97 2.10
CA ARG A 70 3.99 5.51 3.43
C ARG A 70 3.72 7.01 3.51
N GLN A 71 4.15 7.80 2.53
CA GLN A 71 3.87 9.24 2.48
C GLN A 71 2.37 9.57 2.44
N GLU A 72 1.58 8.82 1.66
CA GLU A 72 0.12 9.02 1.59
C GLU A 72 -0.56 8.71 2.94
N ILE A 73 -0.14 7.63 3.61
CA ILE A 73 -0.64 7.25 4.95
C ILE A 73 -0.21 8.26 6.01
N ASP A 74 1.04 8.73 5.98
CA ASP A 74 1.57 9.71 6.93
C ASP A 74 0.80 11.04 6.83
N GLN A 75 0.55 11.52 5.61
CA GLN A 75 -0.28 12.71 5.38
C GLN A 75 -1.70 12.53 5.90
N LEU A 76 -2.29 11.34 5.71
CA LEU A 76 -3.64 11.02 6.16
C LEU A 76 -3.75 10.95 7.69
N THR A 77 -2.73 10.41 8.34
CA THR A 77 -2.76 10.01 9.75
C THR A 77 -1.94 10.90 10.68
N ASN A 78 -1.38 12.00 10.18
CA ASN A 78 -0.45 12.86 10.90
C ASN A 78 0.81 12.09 11.35
N ASN A 79 1.55 11.54 10.39
CA ASN A 79 2.73 10.69 10.63
C ASN A 79 2.44 9.55 11.62
N GLY A 80 1.27 8.92 11.49
CA GLY A 80 0.83 7.83 12.37
C GLY A 80 0.23 8.27 13.72
N GLU A 81 0.35 9.53 14.16
CA GLU A 81 -0.11 9.95 15.49
C GLU A 81 -1.62 9.77 15.73
N LYS A 82 -2.42 9.81 14.66
CA LYS A 82 -3.87 9.61 14.73
C LYS A 82 -4.27 8.15 14.63
N ILE A 83 -3.35 7.22 14.40
CA ILE A 83 -3.64 5.79 14.43
C ILE A 83 -3.88 5.39 15.88
N GLU A 84 -5.07 4.87 16.16
CA GLU A 84 -5.48 4.43 17.49
C GLU A 84 -5.17 2.95 17.72
N ALA A 85 -5.28 2.15 16.67
CA ALA A 85 -5.04 0.71 16.72
C ALA A 85 -4.67 0.16 15.34
N VAL A 86 -3.90 -0.92 15.36
CA VAL A 86 -3.58 -1.76 14.21
C VAL A 86 -3.98 -3.19 14.59
N ILE A 87 -4.79 -3.85 13.76
CA ILE A 87 -5.26 -5.22 13.97
C ILE A 87 -4.73 -6.10 12.85
N ALA A 88 -3.71 -6.90 13.12
CA ALA A 88 -3.28 -7.97 12.21
C ALA A 88 -4.29 -9.12 12.29
N THR A 89 -4.89 -9.49 11.17
CA THR A 89 -6.04 -10.42 11.16
C THR A 89 -5.61 -11.89 11.26
N HIS A 90 -4.37 -12.20 10.90
CA HIS A 90 -3.80 -13.54 10.97
C HIS A 90 -2.26 -13.50 11.09
N PRO A 91 -1.61 -14.56 11.62
CA PRO A 91 -0.18 -14.55 11.90
C PRO A 91 0.74 -14.41 10.68
N PHE A 92 0.21 -14.53 9.45
CA PHE A 92 0.99 -14.30 8.22
C PHE A 92 1.14 -12.82 7.82
N HIS A 93 0.42 -11.89 8.46
CA HIS A 93 0.55 -10.43 8.25
C HIS A 93 1.18 -9.72 9.45
N THR A 94 2.05 -10.42 10.20
CA THR A 94 2.89 -9.82 11.25
C THR A 94 4.35 -9.66 10.81
N LEU A 95 4.65 -9.81 9.51
CA LEU A 95 5.99 -9.60 8.96
C LEU A 95 6.35 -8.11 8.80
N SER A 96 5.35 -7.23 8.90
CA SER A 96 5.47 -5.79 8.83
C SER A 96 4.66 -5.18 9.98
N ILE A 97 5.28 -4.32 10.79
CA ILE A 97 4.57 -3.45 11.72
C ILE A 97 4.74 -2.02 11.17
N PRO A 98 3.65 -1.29 10.87
CA PRO A 98 3.72 0.03 10.25
C PRO A 98 4.47 1.07 11.09
#